data_AF-A0A7I8DHW7-F1
#
_entry.id   AF-A0A7I8DHW7-F1
#
_cell.length_a   1.000
_cell.length_b   1.000
_cell.length_c   1.000
_cell.angle_alpha   90.00
_cell.angle_beta   90.00
_cell.angle_gamma   90.00
#
_symmetry.space_group_name_H-M   'P 1'
#
loop_
_entity.id
_entity.type
_entity.pdbx_description
1 polymer ?
#
loop_
_entity_poly.entity_id
_entity_poly.type
_entity_poly.pdbx_seq_one_letter_code
_entity_poly.pdbx_strand_id
1 'polypeptide(L)'
;MDCADGCMEIGKLLKKQEGFINSLGDIVKNLDTSQLKVEKNAFDAINSSDTSLNLVKEGITCVDDMLDRINSLNEVVENSSNNINQMKNLSNMIVGFAEVIGSISNKTNMLSLNASIEAARAGEQGKGFAVVAGEVRNLAAQSAKSSKEISETIASIQTFVTETVKAIDSIYDIVKMQNDMVSDVKTVFQKILEAAYISNDVSRNMEHEIAYQRDITDNARNALEMLIDLGE
;
A
#
# COMPACT_ATOMS: atom_id res chain seq x y z
N MET A 1 -68.23 58.60 18.93
CA MET A 1 -67.68 57.32 18.45
C MET A 1 -68.68 56.27 18.88
N ASP A 2 -69.35 55.66 17.90
CA ASP A 2 -70.57 54.88 18.11
C ASP A 2 -70.23 53.44 18.53
N CYS A 3 -71.02 52.84 19.41
CA CYS A 3 -70.76 51.50 19.96
C CYS A 3 -70.74 50.42 18.84
N ALA A 4 -71.53 50.65 17.79
CA ALA A 4 -71.60 49.78 16.61
C ALA A 4 -70.28 49.74 15.80
N ASP A 5 -69.60 50.87 15.63
CA ASP A 5 -68.30 50.93 14.95
C ASP A 5 -67.24 50.16 15.74
N GLY A 6 -67.25 50.30 17.07
CA GLY A 6 -66.35 49.56 17.96
C GLY A 6 -66.53 48.03 17.90
N CYS A 7 -67.78 47.55 17.92
CA CYS A 7 -68.06 46.11 17.75
C CYS A 7 -67.62 45.58 16.37
N MET A 8 -67.79 46.37 15.30
CA MET A 8 -67.37 45.97 13.96
C MET A 8 -65.85 45.89 13.82
N GLU A 9 -65.11 46.78 14.48
CA GLU A 9 -63.65 46.77 14.52
C GLU A 9 -63.10 45.58 15.32
N ILE A 10 -63.70 45.27 16.48
CA ILE A 10 -63.39 44.07 17.28
C ILE A 10 -63.61 42.79 16.47
N GLY A 11 -64.73 42.67 15.75
CA GLY A 11 -65.01 41.50 14.91
C GLY A 11 -63.99 41.29 13.78
N LYS A 12 -63.46 42.37 13.19
CA LYS A 12 -62.37 42.28 12.20
C LYS A 12 -61.04 41.83 12.84
N LEU A 13 -60.73 42.31 14.04
CA LEU A 13 -59.55 41.90 14.79
C LEU A 13 -59.60 40.41 15.17
N LEU A 14 -60.75 39.93 15.65
CA LEU A 14 -60.95 38.51 16.00
C LEU A 14 -60.75 37.59 14.80
N LYS A 15 -61.35 37.90 13.64
CA LYS A 15 -61.11 37.13 12.40
C LYS A 15 -59.65 37.10 11.97
N LYS A 16 -58.94 38.22 12.16
CA LYS A 16 -57.51 38.29 11.86
C LYS A 16 -56.69 37.43 12.83
N GLN A 17 -57.05 37.44 14.11
CA GLN A 17 -56.43 36.64 15.17
C GLN A 17 -56.65 35.13 14.94
N GLU A 18 -57.86 34.71 14.55
CA GLU A 18 -58.18 33.34 14.17
C GLU A 18 -57.29 32.85 13.01
N GLY A 19 -57.12 33.68 11.96
CA GLY A 19 -56.21 33.38 10.86
C GLY A 19 -54.75 33.23 11.29
N PHE A 20 -54.28 34.04 12.25
CA PHE A 20 -52.94 33.90 12.82
C PHE A 20 -52.78 32.62 13.65
N ILE A 21 -53.78 32.24 14.45
CA ILE A 21 -53.77 31.01 15.27
C ILE A 21 -53.69 29.77 14.37
N ASN A 22 -54.49 29.70 13.31
CA ASN A 22 -54.44 28.60 12.34
C ASN A 22 -53.07 28.48 11.67
N SER A 23 -52.48 29.62 11.26
CA SER A 23 -51.13 29.63 10.69
C SER A 23 -50.06 29.18 11.69
N LEU A 24 -50.19 29.50 12.98
CA LEU A 24 -49.28 29.02 14.02
C LEU A 24 -49.44 27.51 14.24
N GLY A 25 -50.66 26.97 14.19
CA GLY A 25 -50.92 25.53 14.23
C GLY A 25 -50.20 24.76 13.11
N ASP A 26 -50.25 25.29 11.89
CA ASP A 26 -49.52 24.73 10.74
C ASP A 26 -47.98 24.76 10.96
N ILE A 27 -47.44 25.84 11.53
CA ILE A 27 -46.01 25.95 11.85
C ILE A 27 -45.61 24.90 12.89
N VAL A 28 -46.39 24.73 13.97
CA VAL A 28 -46.14 23.73 15.02
C VAL A 28 -46.17 22.31 14.44
N LYS A 29 -47.11 22.00 13.56
CA LYS A 29 -47.17 20.71 12.86
C LYS A 29 -45.98 20.46 11.93
N ASN A 30 -45.54 21.50 11.22
CA ASN A 30 -44.35 21.43 10.37
C ASN A 30 -43.07 21.26 11.20
N LEU A 31 -42.97 21.89 12.37
CA LEU A 31 -41.87 21.72 13.32
C LEU A 31 -41.78 20.28 13.82
N ASP A 32 -42.90 19.68 14.21
CA ASP A 32 -42.97 18.27 14.65
C ASP A 32 -42.46 17.32 13.56
N THR A 33 -42.91 17.55 12.31
CA THR A 33 -42.43 16.79 11.14
C THR A 33 -40.93 17.00 10.88
N SER A 34 -40.42 18.22 11.10
CA SER A 34 -39.00 18.54 10.94
C SER A 34 -38.16 17.85 12.00
N GLN A 35 -38.60 17.86 13.26
CA GLN A 35 -37.93 17.21 14.39
C GLN A 35 -37.74 15.70 14.14
N LEU A 36 -38.79 15.02 13.66
CA LEU A 36 -38.70 13.60 13.28
C LEU A 36 -37.66 13.33 12.18
N LYS A 37 -37.53 14.24 11.21
CA LYS A 37 -36.50 14.12 10.15
C LYS A 37 -35.10 14.32 10.71
N VAL A 38 -34.89 15.28 11.60
CA VAL A 38 -33.57 15.51 12.22
C VAL A 38 -33.20 14.33 13.12
N GLU A 39 -34.15 13.76 13.86
CA GLU A 39 -33.93 12.57 14.71
C GLU A 39 -33.46 11.38 13.86
N LYS A 40 -34.16 11.13 12.75
CA LYS A 40 -33.74 10.10 11.80
C LYS A 40 -32.34 10.37 11.24
N ASN A 41 -32.04 11.61 10.84
CA ASN A 41 -30.73 11.96 10.30
C ASN A 41 -29.61 11.78 11.33
N ALA A 42 -29.86 12.13 12.60
CA ALA A 42 -28.91 11.91 13.70
C ALA A 42 -28.62 10.42 13.89
N PHE A 43 -29.67 9.59 13.90
CA PHE A 43 -29.56 8.14 13.99
C PHE A 43 -28.79 7.52 12.81
N ASP A 44 -29.11 7.92 11.58
CA ASP A 44 -28.42 7.46 10.37
C ASP A 44 -26.93 7.86 10.39
N ALA A 45 -26.61 9.05 10.89
CA ALA A 45 -25.24 9.53 11.05
C ALA A 45 -24.45 8.73 12.11
N ILE A 46 -25.08 8.33 13.22
CA ILE A 46 -24.45 7.45 14.23
C ILE A 46 -24.11 6.10 13.62
N ASN A 47 -25.08 5.46 12.96
CA ASN A 47 -24.87 4.15 12.33
C ASN A 47 -23.78 4.18 11.24
N SER A 48 -23.77 5.25 10.44
CA SER A 48 -22.72 5.47 9.42
C SER A 48 -21.34 5.68 10.05
N SER A 49 -21.28 6.41 11.16
CA SER A 49 -20.03 6.65 11.90
C SER A 49 -19.50 5.35 12.51
N ASP A 50 -20.36 4.54 13.13
CA ASP A 50 -20.00 3.24 13.70
C ASP A 50 -19.52 2.25 12.63
N THR A 51 -20.20 2.25 11.47
CA THR A 51 -19.75 1.48 10.30
C THR A 51 -18.36 1.94 9.85
N SER A 52 -18.14 3.25 9.75
CA SER A 52 -16.84 3.83 9.38
C SER A 52 -15.74 3.45 10.39
N LEU A 53 -16.05 3.47 11.69
CA LEU A 53 -15.11 3.05 12.75
C LEU A 53 -14.70 1.58 12.58
N ASN A 54 -15.63 0.69 12.26
CA ASN A 54 -15.34 -0.72 12.04
C ASN A 54 -14.49 -0.93 10.77
N LEU A 55 -14.84 -0.29 9.66
CA LEU A 55 -14.06 -0.36 8.42
C LEU A 55 -12.63 0.15 8.62
N VAL A 56 -12.43 1.22 9.40
CA VAL A 56 -11.08 1.71 9.71
C VAL A 56 -10.32 0.73 10.60
N LYS A 57 -10.94 0.07 11.58
CA LYS A 57 -10.27 -0.97 12.37
C LYS A 57 -9.80 -2.14 11.50
N GLU A 58 -10.64 -2.59 10.57
CA GLU A 58 -10.25 -3.60 9.57
C GLU A 58 -9.10 -3.09 8.68
N GLY A 59 -9.18 -1.84 8.23
CA GLY A 59 -8.14 -1.19 7.45
C GLY A 59 -6.79 -1.09 8.18
N ILE A 60 -6.80 -0.77 9.48
CA ILE A 60 -5.60 -0.74 10.32
C ILE A 60 -4.99 -2.14 10.45
N THR A 61 -5.82 -3.17 10.63
CA THR A 61 -5.33 -4.56 10.69
C THR A 61 -4.64 -4.96 9.38
N CYS A 62 -5.22 -4.59 8.23
CA CYS A 62 -4.62 -4.82 6.92
C CYS A 62 -3.29 -4.05 6.74
N VAL A 63 -3.20 -2.83 7.29
CA VAL A 63 -1.96 -2.03 7.31
C VAL A 63 -0.88 -2.71 8.14
N ASP A 64 -1.22 -3.25 9.31
CA ASP A 64 -0.27 -3.98 10.16
C ASP A 64 0.23 -5.26 9.45
N ASP A 65 -0.66 -6.02 8.81
CA ASP A 65 -0.29 -7.17 7.97
C ASP A 65 0.64 -6.77 6.81
N MET A 66 0.44 -5.57 6.24
CA MET A 66 1.28 -5.05 5.17
C MET A 66 2.69 -4.70 5.67
N LEU A 67 2.83 -4.15 6.88
CA LEU A 67 4.12 -3.91 7.52
C LEU A 67 4.89 -5.22 7.74
N ASP A 68 4.21 -6.26 8.21
CA ASP A 68 4.83 -7.57 8.41
C ASP A 68 5.32 -8.19 7.09
N ARG A 69 4.56 -8.04 6.01
CA ARG A 69 4.98 -8.47 4.66
C ARG A 69 6.17 -7.67 4.15
N ILE A 70 6.22 -6.36 4.41
CA ILE A 70 7.36 -5.52 4.06
C ILE A 70 8.62 -5.95 4.82
N ASN A 71 8.51 -6.23 6.11
CA ASN A 71 9.64 -6.74 6.91
C ASN A 71 10.15 -8.08 6.38
N SER A 72 9.23 -9.00 6.04
CA SER A 72 9.58 -10.28 5.42
C SER A 72 10.26 -10.09 4.06
N LEU A 73 9.81 -9.11 3.27
CA LEU A 73 10.41 -8.78 1.98
C LEU A 73 11.85 -8.26 2.16
N ASN A 74 12.10 -7.41 3.15
CA ASN A 74 13.45 -6.94 3.48
C ASN A 74 14.41 -8.11 3.79
N GLU A 75 13.96 -9.09 4.57
CA GLU A 75 14.76 -10.28 4.89
C GLU A 75 15.09 -11.10 3.63
N VAL A 76 14.11 -11.30 2.73
CA VAL A 76 14.31 -12.00 1.46
C VAL A 76 15.31 -11.26 0.56
N VAL A 77 15.23 -9.93 0.52
CA VAL A 77 16.12 -9.09 -0.28
C VAL A 77 17.54 -9.12 0.28
N GLU A 78 17.72 -9.05 1.60
CA GLU A 78 19.01 -9.16 2.26
C GLU A 78 19.66 -10.53 2.00
N ASN A 79 18.90 -11.61 2.16
CA ASN A 79 19.37 -12.96 1.85
C ASN A 79 19.75 -13.13 0.37
N SER A 80 18.96 -12.54 -0.54
CA SER A 80 19.25 -12.55 -1.97
C SER A 80 20.55 -11.79 -2.29
N SER A 81 20.77 -10.63 -1.66
CA SER A 81 22.01 -9.86 -1.79
C SER A 81 23.23 -10.66 -1.34
N ASN A 82 23.12 -11.35 -0.20
CA ASN A 82 24.18 -12.23 0.32
C ASN A 82 24.50 -13.38 -0.66
N ASN A 83 23.48 -14.06 -1.19
CA ASN A 83 23.65 -15.15 -2.15
C ASN A 83 24.31 -14.66 -3.45
N ILE A 84 23.92 -13.49 -3.95
CA ILE A 84 24.51 -12.91 -5.17
C ILE A 84 25.96 -12.48 -4.94
N ASN A 85 26.30 -11.95 -3.76
CA ASN A 85 27.68 -11.66 -3.38
C ASN A 85 28.54 -12.94 -3.28
N GLN A 86 27.99 -14.03 -2.76
CA GLN A 86 28.67 -15.33 -2.78
C GLN A 86 28.88 -15.83 -4.21
N MET A 87 27.87 -15.70 -5.08
CA MET A 87 27.98 -16.08 -6.49
C MET A 87 29.07 -15.27 -7.21
N LYS A 88 29.18 -13.97 -6.94
CA LYS A 88 30.27 -13.12 -7.44
C LYS A 88 31.65 -13.65 -7.04
N ASN A 89 31.83 -14.03 -5.78
CA ASN A 89 33.08 -14.56 -5.27
C ASN A 89 33.42 -15.93 -5.91
N LEU A 90 32.44 -16.82 -6.02
CA LEU A 90 32.58 -18.11 -6.69
C LEU A 90 32.98 -17.95 -8.15
N SER A 91 32.31 -17.06 -8.90
CA SER A 91 32.66 -16.74 -10.29
C SER A 91 34.11 -16.26 -10.41
N ASN A 92 34.57 -15.36 -9.53
CA ASN A 92 35.95 -14.88 -9.55
C ASN A 92 36.97 -16.00 -9.30
N MET A 93 36.67 -16.95 -8.40
CA MET A 93 37.53 -18.10 -8.18
C MET A 93 37.61 -19.01 -9.42
N ILE A 94 36.49 -19.24 -10.12
CA ILE A 94 36.48 -20.05 -11.34
C ILE A 94 37.31 -19.37 -12.45
N VAL A 95 37.26 -18.04 -12.58
CA VAL A 95 38.16 -17.31 -13.50
C VAL A 95 39.62 -17.63 -13.18
N GLY A 96 40.02 -17.56 -11.91
CA GLY A 96 41.38 -17.89 -11.48
C GLY A 96 41.78 -19.34 -11.81
N PHE A 97 40.87 -20.31 -11.64
CA PHE A 97 41.13 -21.70 -12.04
C PHE A 97 41.30 -21.86 -13.54
N ALA A 98 40.45 -21.19 -14.34
CA ALA A 98 40.60 -21.19 -15.79
C ALA A 98 41.96 -20.58 -16.20
N GLU A 99 42.36 -19.45 -15.64
CA GLU A 99 43.68 -18.86 -15.94
C GLU A 99 44.84 -19.82 -15.65
N VAL A 100 44.81 -20.52 -14.52
CA VAL A 100 45.81 -21.54 -14.16
C VAL A 100 45.81 -22.71 -15.15
N ILE A 101 44.64 -23.25 -15.51
CA ILE A 101 44.51 -24.34 -16.48
C ILE A 101 45.04 -23.92 -17.85
N GLY A 102 44.69 -22.72 -18.32
CA GLY A 102 45.19 -22.14 -19.56
C GLY A 102 46.72 -22.00 -19.56
N SER A 103 47.30 -21.53 -18.45
CA SER A 103 48.76 -21.44 -18.26
C SER A 103 49.45 -22.82 -18.31
N ILE A 104 48.90 -23.81 -17.60
CA ILE A 104 49.40 -25.20 -17.61
C ILE A 104 49.32 -25.79 -19.03
N SER A 105 48.20 -25.57 -19.71
CA SER A 105 47.97 -26.04 -21.08
C SER A 105 48.98 -25.44 -22.05
N ASN A 106 49.22 -24.14 -21.98
CA ASN A 106 50.22 -23.46 -22.80
C ASN A 106 51.64 -23.98 -22.54
N LYS A 107 52.01 -24.19 -21.28
CA LYS A 107 53.32 -24.76 -20.91
C LYS A 107 53.48 -26.20 -21.40
N THR A 108 52.43 -27.01 -21.28
CA THR A 108 52.40 -28.40 -21.76
C THR A 108 52.51 -28.46 -23.28
N ASN A 109 51.79 -27.59 -23.99
CA ASN A 109 51.90 -27.44 -25.44
C ASN A 109 53.34 -27.10 -25.86
N MET A 110 54.01 -26.15 -25.17
CA MET A 110 55.42 -25.84 -25.43
C MET A 110 56.37 -27.01 -25.12
N LEU A 111 56.16 -27.72 -24.02
CA LEU A 111 56.96 -28.90 -23.67
C LEU A 111 56.81 -30.03 -24.70
N SER A 112 55.58 -30.30 -25.14
CA SER A 112 55.30 -31.31 -26.17
C SER A 112 55.91 -30.95 -27.52
N LEU A 113 55.92 -29.66 -27.89
CA LEU A 113 56.59 -29.19 -29.11
C LEU A 113 58.10 -29.47 -29.05
N ASN A 114 58.75 -29.15 -27.94
CA ASN A 114 60.17 -29.45 -27.74
C ASN A 114 60.43 -30.96 -27.81
N ALA A 115 59.57 -31.78 -27.23
CA ALA A 115 59.66 -33.24 -27.31
C ALA A 115 59.47 -33.76 -28.74
N SER A 116 58.53 -33.21 -29.52
CA SER A 116 58.36 -33.55 -30.94
C SER A 116 59.59 -33.21 -31.77
N ILE A 117 60.24 -32.07 -31.50
CA ILE A 117 61.47 -31.64 -32.18
C ILE A 117 62.61 -32.61 -31.86
N GLU A 118 62.81 -32.96 -30.60
CA GLU A 118 63.89 -33.87 -30.20
C GLU A 118 63.65 -35.30 -30.69
N ALA A 119 62.38 -35.74 -30.71
CA ALA A 119 62.00 -37.02 -31.31
C ALA A 119 62.30 -37.07 -32.82
N ALA A 120 62.07 -35.98 -33.56
CA ALA A 120 62.46 -35.89 -34.97
C ALA A 120 63.99 -35.94 -35.14
N ARG A 121 64.74 -35.33 -34.20
CA ARG A 121 66.20 -35.32 -34.20
C ARG A 121 66.82 -36.70 -33.97
N ALA A 122 66.15 -37.56 -33.19
CA ALA A 122 66.55 -38.96 -32.96
C ALA A 122 66.27 -39.90 -34.16
N GLY A 123 65.64 -39.41 -35.23
CA GLY A 123 65.40 -40.18 -36.45
C GLY A 123 64.47 -41.38 -36.24
N GLU A 124 64.85 -42.55 -36.75
CA GLU A 124 64.05 -43.79 -36.65
C GLU A 124 63.72 -44.18 -35.20
N GLN A 125 64.66 -43.97 -34.27
CA GLN A 125 64.49 -44.34 -32.86
C GLN A 125 63.49 -43.43 -32.13
N GLY A 126 63.20 -42.24 -32.67
CA GLY A 126 62.28 -41.27 -32.09
C GLY A 126 60.83 -41.34 -32.59
N LYS A 127 60.52 -42.19 -33.59
CA LYS A 127 59.17 -42.25 -34.21
C LYS A 127 58.03 -42.44 -33.19
N GLY A 128 58.20 -43.36 -32.23
CA GLY A 128 57.20 -43.59 -31.18
C GLY A 128 57.01 -42.38 -30.25
N PHE A 129 58.10 -41.72 -29.86
CA PHE A 129 58.06 -40.51 -29.04
C PHE A 129 57.43 -39.33 -29.79
N ALA A 130 57.63 -39.22 -31.10
CA ALA A 130 57.03 -38.17 -31.92
C ALA A 130 55.49 -38.26 -31.93
N VAL A 131 54.93 -39.47 -32.00
CA VAL A 131 53.48 -39.71 -31.95
C VAL A 131 52.91 -39.28 -30.60
N VAL A 132 53.54 -39.72 -29.49
CA VAL A 132 53.10 -39.36 -28.13
C VAL A 132 53.18 -37.85 -27.92
N ALA A 133 54.27 -37.21 -28.35
CA ALA A 133 54.42 -35.76 -28.23
C ALA A 133 53.36 -35.00 -29.03
N GLY A 134 52.98 -35.49 -30.23
CA GLY A 134 51.87 -34.93 -31.01
C GLY A 134 50.52 -35.03 -30.30
N GLU A 135 50.24 -36.17 -29.66
CA GLU A 135 48.99 -36.38 -28.91
C GLU A 135 48.92 -35.49 -27.67
N VAL A 136 50.01 -35.39 -26.90
CA VAL A 136 50.11 -34.48 -25.74
C VAL A 136 49.89 -33.02 -26.18
N ARG A 137 50.45 -32.64 -27.33
CA ARG A 137 50.26 -31.30 -27.90
C ARG A 137 48.79 -31.03 -28.22
N ASN A 138 48.11 -31.98 -28.81
CA ASN A 138 46.69 -31.87 -29.15
C ASN A 138 45.81 -31.74 -27.89
N LEU A 139 46.05 -32.58 -26.89
CA LEU A 139 45.37 -32.51 -25.59
C LEU A 139 45.61 -31.16 -24.89
N ALA A 140 46.84 -30.64 -24.94
CA ALA A 140 47.17 -29.34 -24.38
C ALA A 140 46.43 -28.20 -25.10
N ALA A 141 46.35 -28.24 -26.44
CA ALA A 141 45.58 -27.27 -27.21
C ALA A 141 44.07 -27.34 -26.90
N GLN A 142 43.52 -28.55 -26.77
CA GLN A 142 42.11 -28.74 -26.40
C GLN A 142 41.82 -28.23 -24.98
N SER A 143 42.72 -28.47 -24.02
CA SER A 143 42.58 -27.97 -22.65
C SER A 143 42.64 -26.44 -22.58
N ALA A 144 43.54 -25.80 -23.36
CA ALA A 144 43.58 -24.34 -23.48
C ALA A 144 42.28 -23.78 -24.07
N LYS A 145 41.71 -24.44 -25.09
CA LYS A 145 40.43 -24.05 -25.68
C LYS A 145 39.28 -24.14 -24.66
N SER A 146 39.13 -25.27 -23.97
CA SER A 146 38.09 -25.45 -22.95
C SER A 146 38.24 -24.45 -21.80
N SER A 147 39.47 -24.16 -21.39
CA SER A 147 39.76 -23.13 -20.40
C SER A 147 39.25 -21.75 -20.83
N LYS A 148 39.39 -21.40 -22.11
CA LYS A 148 38.89 -20.14 -22.65
C LYS A 148 37.37 -20.09 -22.67
N GLU A 149 36.72 -21.17 -23.09
CA GLU A 149 35.25 -21.30 -23.10
C GLU A 149 34.66 -21.17 -21.68
N ILE A 150 35.35 -21.72 -20.66
CA ILE A 150 35.01 -21.51 -19.25
C ILE A 150 35.08 -20.02 -18.90
N SER A 151 36.19 -19.33 -19.20
CA SER A 151 36.33 -17.90 -18.92
C SER A 151 35.23 -17.06 -19.58
N GLU A 152 34.89 -17.35 -20.85
CA GLU A 152 33.83 -16.65 -21.58
C GLU A 152 32.45 -16.88 -20.91
N THR A 153 32.15 -18.11 -20.50
CA THR A 153 30.91 -18.45 -19.79
C THR A 153 30.81 -17.73 -18.44
N ILE A 154 31.90 -17.70 -17.67
CA ILE A 154 31.91 -17.02 -16.37
C ILE A 154 31.78 -15.51 -16.51
N ALA A 155 32.31 -14.90 -17.58
CA ALA A 155 32.12 -13.48 -17.85
C ALA A 155 30.63 -13.14 -18.08
N SER A 156 29.88 -14.01 -18.76
CA SER A 156 28.43 -13.87 -18.88
C SER A 156 27.73 -13.97 -17.52
N ILE A 157 28.14 -14.91 -16.66
CA ILE A 157 27.59 -15.04 -15.30
C ILE A 157 27.87 -13.77 -14.47
N GLN A 158 29.08 -13.22 -14.52
CA GLN A 158 29.43 -11.97 -13.81
C GLN A 158 28.59 -10.77 -14.29
N THR A 159 28.23 -10.74 -15.57
CA THR A 159 27.32 -9.72 -16.11
C THR A 159 25.93 -9.87 -15.50
N PHE A 160 25.39 -11.09 -15.49
CA PHE A 160 24.10 -11.40 -14.87
C PHE A 160 24.06 -11.10 -13.37
N VAL A 161 25.14 -11.42 -12.65
CA VAL A 161 25.33 -11.03 -11.23
C VAL A 161 25.21 -9.52 -11.07
N THR A 162 25.88 -8.74 -11.92
CA THR A 162 25.89 -7.28 -11.84
C THR A 162 24.50 -6.69 -12.11
N GLU A 163 23.77 -7.23 -13.08
CA GLU A 163 22.39 -6.83 -13.36
C GLU A 163 21.46 -7.19 -12.20
N THR A 164 21.65 -8.35 -11.59
CA THR A 164 20.85 -8.80 -10.43
C THR A 164 21.09 -7.90 -9.21
N VAL A 165 22.32 -7.46 -8.95
CA VAL A 165 22.61 -6.48 -7.88
C VAL A 165 21.84 -5.17 -8.10
N LYS A 166 21.85 -4.63 -9.33
CA LYS A 166 21.08 -3.40 -9.64
C LYS A 166 19.57 -3.59 -9.42
N ALA A 167 19.05 -4.77 -9.76
CA ALA A 167 17.65 -5.09 -9.52
C ALA A 167 17.34 -5.13 -8.02
N ILE A 168 18.23 -5.72 -7.21
CA ILE A 168 18.13 -5.73 -5.74
C ILE A 168 18.16 -4.31 -5.16
N ASP A 169 19.07 -3.45 -5.63
CA ASP A 169 19.14 -2.05 -5.20
C ASP A 169 17.82 -1.32 -5.50
N SER A 170 17.24 -1.55 -6.67
CA SER A 170 15.94 -0.97 -7.04
C SER A 170 14.80 -1.48 -6.14
N ILE A 171 14.86 -2.75 -5.70
CA ILE A 171 13.88 -3.31 -4.76
C ILE A 171 13.99 -2.62 -3.40
N TYR A 172 15.20 -2.32 -2.91
CA TYR A 172 15.36 -1.57 -1.65
C TYR A 172 14.66 -0.21 -1.71
N ASP A 173 14.79 0.53 -2.82
CA ASP A 173 14.11 1.81 -3.00
C ASP A 173 12.59 1.64 -2.99
N ILE A 174 12.07 0.61 -3.67
CA ILE A 174 10.63 0.29 -3.68
C ILE A 174 10.12 -0.03 -2.28
N VAL A 175 10.86 -0.83 -1.51
CA VAL A 175 10.47 -1.20 -0.13
C VAL A 175 10.44 0.03 0.79
N LYS A 176 11.41 0.94 0.62
CA LYS A 176 11.43 2.20 1.36
C LYS A 176 10.17 3.04 1.05
N MET A 177 9.85 3.22 -0.24
CA MET A 177 8.64 3.94 -0.66
C MET A 177 7.36 3.27 -0.13
N GLN A 178 7.30 1.93 -0.09
CA GLN A 178 6.17 1.22 0.48
C GLN A 178 5.99 1.51 1.97
N ASN A 179 7.07 1.55 2.76
CA ASN A 179 6.98 1.91 4.18
C ASN A 179 6.41 3.32 4.37
N ASP A 180 6.88 4.29 3.59
CA ASP A 180 6.38 5.66 3.65
C ASP A 180 4.88 5.71 3.32
N MET A 181 4.47 5.03 2.25
CA MET A 181 3.06 4.96 1.83
C MET A 181 2.17 4.32 2.90
N VAL A 182 2.63 3.26 3.57
CA VAL A 182 1.88 2.62 4.65
C VAL A 182 1.71 3.57 5.86
N SER A 183 2.75 4.34 6.19
CA SER A 183 2.68 5.39 7.22
C SER A 183 1.64 6.47 6.87
N ASP A 184 1.58 6.89 5.61
CA ASP A 184 0.58 7.86 5.13
C ASP A 184 -0.84 7.32 5.25
N VAL A 185 -1.07 6.06 4.85
CA VAL A 185 -2.37 5.38 5.00
C VAL A 185 -2.80 5.34 6.46
N LYS A 186 -1.89 4.99 7.38
CA LYS A 186 -2.17 5.00 8.82
C LYS A 186 -2.60 6.37 9.33
N THR A 187 -1.96 7.43 8.85
CA THR A 187 -2.32 8.82 9.20
C THR A 187 -3.71 9.18 8.68
N VAL A 188 -4.06 8.74 7.46
CA VAL A 188 -5.42 8.94 6.92
C VAL A 188 -6.47 8.21 7.75
N PHE A 189 -6.20 6.96 8.16
CA PHE A 189 -7.11 6.22 9.03
C PHE A 189 -7.33 6.89 10.39
N GLN A 190 -6.27 7.46 10.99
CA GLN A 190 -6.41 8.23 12.23
C GLN A 190 -7.35 9.43 12.06
N LYS A 191 -7.23 10.16 10.94
CA LYS A 191 -8.14 11.29 10.64
C LYS A 191 -9.59 10.84 10.44
N ILE A 192 -9.81 9.67 9.84
CA ILE A 192 -11.16 9.11 9.66
C ILE A 192 -11.76 8.70 11.01
N LEU A 193 -10.97 8.08 11.91
CA LEU A 193 -11.42 7.77 13.28
C LEU A 193 -11.87 9.03 14.01
N GLU A 194 -11.05 10.09 13.97
CA GLU A 194 -11.36 11.37 14.59
C GLU A 194 -12.66 11.97 14.03
N ALA A 195 -12.80 12.02 12.70
CA ALA A 195 -14.01 12.51 12.04
C ALA A 195 -15.27 11.72 12.43
N ALA A 196 -15.16 10.39 12.55
CA ALA A 196 -16.27 9.53 12.97
C ALA A 196 -16.65 9.76 14.45
N TYR A 197 -15.68 9.99 15.34
CA TYR A 197 -15.97 10.34 16.73
C TYR A 197 -16.68 11.70 16.84
N ILE A 198 -16.20 12.71 16.10
CA ILE A 198 -16.84 14.03 16.06
C ILE A 198 -18.27 13.92 15.53
N SER A 199 -18.48 13.14 14.47
CA SER A 199 -19.81 12.89 13.89
C SER A 199 -20.76 12.25 14.92
N ASN A 200 -20.29 11.23 15.65
CA ASN A 200 -21.08 10.60 16.73
C ASN A 200 -21.43 11.58 17.86
N ASP A 201 -20.49 12.44 18.27
CA ASP A 201 -20.74 13.45 19.31
C ASP A 201 -21.79 14.49 18.86
N VAL A 202 -21.64 15.00 17.64
CA VAL A 202 -22.60 15.94 17.04
C VAL A 202 -23.99 15.32 16.93
N SER A 203 -24.10 14.07 16.50
CA SER A 203 -25.40 13.39 16.40
C SER A 203 -26.06 13.17 17.76
N ARG A 204 -25.30 12.83 18.81
CA ARG A 204 -25.84 12.75 20.18
C ARG A 204 -26.33 14.10 20.68
N ASN A 205 -25.59 15.16 20.41
CA ASN A 205 -26.01 16.52 20.75
C ASN A 205 -27.31 16.91 20.01
N MET A 206 -27.48 16.48 18.75
CA MET A 206 -28.75 16.66 18.02
C MET A 206 -29.93 15.96 18.71
N GLU A 207 -29.76 14.73 19.20
CA GLU A 207 -30.82 14.02 19.93
C GLU A 207 -31.26 14.79 21.19
N HIS A 208 -30.30 15.35 21.94
CA HIS A 208 -30.59 16.20 23.09
C HIS A 208 -31.35 17.48 22.73
N GLU A 209 -30.93 18.17 21.66
CA GLU A 209 -31.61 19.38 21.20
C GLU A 209 -33.03 19.09 20.69
N ILE A 210 -33.24 17.97 19.99
CA ILE A 210 -34.59 17.57 19.54
C ILE A 210 -35.51 17.30 20.72
N ALA A 211 -35.01 16.66 21.78
CA ALA A 211 -35.78 16.43 22.99
C ALA A 211 -36.23 17.75 23.64
N TYR A 212 -35.34 18.74 23.71
CA TYR A 212 -35.67 20.08 24.19
C TYR A 212 -36.67 20.80 23.27
N GLN A 213 -36.49 20.72 21.95
CA GLN A 213 -37.42 21.33 21.01
C GLN A 213 -38.81 20.68 21.04
N ARG A 214 -38.93 19.38 21.33
CA ARG A 214 -40.23 18.70 21.51
C ARG A 214 -41.00 19.31 22.67
N ASP A 215 -40.35 19.56 23.81
CA ASP A 215 -40.98 20.22 24.96
C ASP A 215 -41.50 21.62 24.60
N ILE A 216 -40.73 22.40 23.83
CA ILE A 216 -41.17 23.71 23.33
C ILE A 216 -42.38 23.57 22.40
N THR A 217 -42.33 22.63 21.45
CA THR A 217 -43.42 22.38 20.49
C THR A 217 -44.70 21.95 21.21
N ASP A 218 -44.60 21.08 22.22
CA ASP A 218 -45.74 20.61 23.02
C ASP A 218 -46.34 21.77 23.84
N ASN A 219 -45.50 22.59 24.47
CA ASN A 219 -45.96 23.79 25.17
C ASN A 219 -46.65 24.79 24.22
N ALA A 220 -46.12 24.99 23.01
CA ALA A 220 -46.73 25.84 21.99
C ALA A 220 -48.07 25.28 21.49
N ARG A 221 -48.17 23.96 21.30
CA ARG A 221 -49.40 23.27 20.92
C ARG A 221 -50.49 23.46 21.97
N ASN A 222 -50.16 23.20 23.24
CA ASN A 222 -51.09 23.37 24.36
C ASN A 222 -51.58 24.82 24.47
N ALA A 223 -50.70 25.81 24.29
CA ALA A 223 -51.08 27.22 24.33
C ALA A 223 -52.01 27.61 23.16
N LEU A 224 -51.80 27.04 21.97
CA LEU A 224 -52.69 27.26 20.82
C LEU A 224 -54.07 26.63 21.05
N GLU A 225 -54.13 25.41 21.59
CA GLU A 225 -55.39 24.74 21.94
C GLU A 225 -56.20 25.59 22.94
N MET A 226 -55.56 26.10 24.00
CA MET A 226 -56.21 27.01 24.95
C MET A 226 -56.75 28.30 24.30
N LEU A 227 -56.06 28.85 23.29
CA LEU A 227 -56.51 30.05 22.58
C LEU A 227 -57.69 29.77 21.65
N ILE A 228 -57.74 28.58 21.06
CA ILE A 228 -58.88 28.12 20.25
C ILE A 228 -60.09 27.93 21.16
N ASP A 229 -59.92 27.25 22.29
CA ASP A 229 -60.98 26.98 23.28
C ASP A 229 -61.54 28.27 23.92
N LEU A 230 -60.74 29.33 24.05
CA LEU A 230 -61.20 30.66 24.52
C LEU A 230 -62.01 31.43 23.48
N GLY A 231 -61.95 31.04 22.21
CA GLY A 231 -62.66 31.67 21.10
C GLY A 231 -64.02 31.05 20.78
N GLU A 232 -64.30 29.84 21.31
CA GLU A 232 -65.61 29.15 21.28
C GLU A 232 -66.55 29.63 22.41
#